data_AF-A0A7C5HAU2-F1
#
_entry.id   AF-A0A7C5HAU2-F1
#
_cell.length_a   1.000
_cell.length_b   1.000
_cell.length_c   1.000
_cell.angle_alpha   90.00
_cell.angle_beta   90.00
_cell.angle_gamma   90.00
#
_symmetry.space_group_name_H-M   'P 1'
#
loop_
_entity.id
_entity.type
_entity.pdbx_description
1 polymer ?
#
loop_
_entity_poly.entity_id
_entity_poly.type
_entity_poly.pdbx_seq_one_letter_code
_entity_poly.pdbx_strand_id
1 'polypeptide(L)'
;MKAAFSVLVAILVLSALPVWCSEVEIGIKSEVASEKKTNFLKSHPYFFTTEAYQRAALRAFLQEVNQVARDLDLPENIPITESNLVEIFIAPPGSGMLGVISTSNYMYFARGGRKLCGIEQLSWPYLFEREKCNYLLHKTQIDTNRALELSMEIMRKAGVNVVALTRDCDVHIFAATYGQRFVPEYSIGWYKGKKPVASLRFLQPTATIRSLQVWDPDYVVRGPVEIPNLGELLRQGNPPKILLQRLGLELTSGASTGTLRRISSHEHVTNYPLRCPVQGSRDFPIQPLTRLWF
;
A
#
# COMPACT_ATOMS: atom_id res chain seq x y z
N MET A 1 -3.09 -8.61 -26.16
CA MET A 1 -2.20 -9.34 -25.21
C MET A 1 -1.83 -8.58 -23.93
N LYS A 2 -1.81 -7.23 -23.89
CA LYS A 2 -1.44 -6.48 -22.67
C LYS A 2 -2.49 -6.49 -21.52
N ALA A 3 -3.78 -6.63 -21.83
CA ALA A 3 -4.84 -6.57 -20.82
C ALA A 3 -4.99 -7.83 -19.95
N ALA A 4 -4.57 -9.00 -20.45
CA ALA A 4 -4.67 -10.26 -19.69
C ALA A 4 -3.55 -10.41 -18.63
N PHE A 5 -2.42 -9.72 -18.81
CA PHE A 5 -1.29 -9.77 -17.88
C PHE A 5 -1.52 -8.91 -16.62
N SER A 6 -2.24 -7.80 -16.75
CA SER A 6 -2.52 -6.86 -15.64
C SER A 6 -3.49 -7.43 -14.59
N VAL A 7 -4.36 -8.38 -14.97
CA VAL A 7 -5.25 -9.07 -14.01
C VAL A 7 -4.49 -10.11 -13.18
N LEU A 8 -3.45 -10.72 -13.74
CA LEU A 8 -2.70 -11.81 -13.08
C LEU A 8 -1.76 -11.29 -11.97
N VAL A 9 -1.21 -10.09 -12.12
CA VAL A 9 -0.34 -9.47 -11.09
C VAL A 9 -1.17 -8.99 -9.88
N ALA A 10 -2.36 -8.45 -10.10
CA ALA A 10 -3.27 -8.06 -9.01
C ALA A 10 -3.73 -9.26 -8.16
N ILE A 11 -3.84 -10.46 -8.75
CA ILE A 11 -4.14 -11.71 -8.03
C ILE A 11 -2.91 -12.19 -7.26
N LEU A 12 -1.69 -12.11 -7.83
CA LEU A 12 -0.45 -12.53 -7.17
C LEU A 12 -0.09 -11.68 -5.93
N VAL A 13 -0.48 -10.40 -5.89
CA VAL A 13 -0.31 -9.55 -4.70
C VAL A 13 -1.32 -9.90 -3.57
N LEU A 14 -2.37 -10.67 -3.87
CA LEU A 14 -3.43 -11.05 -2.91
C LEU A 14 -3.45 -12.54 -2.53
N SER A 15 -2.72 -13.43 -3.21
CA SER A 15 -2.74 -14.88 -2.93
C SER A 15 -1.35 -15.49 -2.82
N ALA A 16 -0.70 -15.33 -1.67
CA ALA A 16 0.40 -16.20 -1.24
C ALA A 16 -0.15 -17.38 -0.40
N LEU A 17 -0.89 -18.29 -1.05
CA LEU A 17 -1.10 -19.69 -0.63
C LEU A 17 -1.23 -20.57 -1.89
N PRO A 18 -0.68 -21.80 -1.90
CA PRO A 18 -0.63 -22.63 -3.09
C PRO A 18 -1.96 -23.38 -3.27
N VAL A 19 -2.64 -23.16 -4.39
CA VAL A 19 -3.71 -24.06 -4.84
C VAL A 19 -3.45 -24.44 -6.29
N TRP A 20 -3.32 -25.75 -6.47
CA TRP A 20 -3.36 -26.52 -7.71
C TRP A 20 -4.45 -26.01 -8.66
N CYS A 21 -4.10 -25.81 -9.94
CA CYS A 21 -5.05 -25.47 -10.99
C CYS A 21 -5.02 -26.56 -12.06
N SER A 22 -6.14 -27.28 -12.21
CA SER A 22 -6.42 -28.10 -13.38
C SER A 22 -7.21 -27.28 -14.40
N GLU A 23 -6.89 -27.47 -15.68
CA GLU A 23 -7.52 -26.83 -16.83
C GLU A 23 -8.97 -27.29 -17.01
N VAL A 24 -9.88 -26.32 -17.20
CA VAL A 24 -11.21 -26.55 -17.73
C VAL A 24 -11.43 -25.52 -18.83
N GLU A 25 -11.50 -25.98 -20.08
CA GLU A 25 -11.93 -25.18 -21.22
C GLU A 25 -13.45 -24.99 -21.20
N ILE A 26 -13.92 -23.75 -21.22
CA ILE A 26 -15.35 -23.42 -21.41
C ILE A 26 -15.46 -22.42 -22.55
N GLY A 27 -16.05 -22.87 -23.67
CA GLY A 27 -16.52 -22.01 -24.74
C GLY A 27 -17.77 -21.23 -24.30
N ILE A 28 -17.78 -19.90 -24.50
CA ILE A 28 -18.90 -19.04 -24.14
C ILE A 28 -19.44 -18.29 -25.37
N LYS A 29 -20.73 -18.53 -25.64
CA LYS A 29 -21.60 -17.76 -26.55
C LYS A 29 -21.86 -16.36 -25.98
N SER A 30 -21.73 -15.33 -26.81
CA SER A 30 -21.48 -13.94 -26.40
C SER A 30 -22.70 -13.02 -26.23
N GLU A 31 -23.94 -13.51 -26.28
CA GLU A 31 -25.14 -12.61 -26.31
C GLU A 31 -25.89 -12.46 -24.97
N VAL A 32 -25.65 -13.31 -23.96
CA VAL A 32 -26.32 -13.26 -22.63
C VAL A 32 -25.51 -12.46 -21.58
N ALA A 33 -24.34 -11.94 -21.96
CA ALA A 33 -23.39 -11.33 -21.02
C ALA A 33 -23.76 -9.90 -20.58
N SER A 34 -24.56 -9.18 -21.36
CA SER A 34 -24.89 -7.76 -21.10
C SER A 34 -25.83 -7.56 -19.89
N GLU A 35 -26.86 -8.41 -19.79
CA GLU A 35 -27.92 -8.27 -18.78
C GLU A 35 -27.51 -8.84 -17.41
N LYS A 36 -26.71 -9.91 -17.38
CA LYS A 36 -26.14 -10.44 -16.12
C LYS A 36 -25.09 -9.50 -15.52
N LYS A 37 -24.30 -8.80 -16.35
CA LYS A 37 -23.26 -7.86 -15.89
C LYS A 37 -23.86 -6.62 -15.22
N THR A 38 -24.98 -6.12 -15.73
CA THR A 38 -25.72 -5.00 -15.12
C THR A 38 -26.37 -5.39 -13.79
N ASN A 39 -26.85 -6.63 -13.63
CA ASN A 39 -27.38 -7.11 -12.35
C ASN A 39 -26.29 -7.42 -11.29
N PHE A 40 -25.10 -7.86 -11.69
CA PHE A 40 -23.97 -8.06 -10.77
C PHE A 40 -23.40 -6.75 -10.20
N LEU A 41 -23.33 -5.70 -11.02
CA LEU A 41 -22.89 -4.37 -10.55
C LEU A 41 -23.92 -3.70 -9.63
N LYS A 42 -25.21 -4.03 -9.78
CA LYS A 42 -26.27 -3.60 -8.85
C LYS A 42 -26.15 -4.28 -7.48
N SER A 43 -25.67 -5.53 -7.41
CA SER A 43 -25.47 -6.23 -6.13
C SER A 43 -24.16 -5.89 -5.42
N HIS A 44 -23.19 -5.28 -6.12
CA HIS A 44 -21.88 -4.92 -5.56
C HIS A 44 -21.51 -3.47 -5.87
N PRO A 45 -22.08 -2.48 -5.15
CA PRO A 45 -21.78 -1.05 -5.36
C PRO A 45 -20.30 -0.70 -5.20
N TYR A 46 -19.51 -1.61 -4.64
CA TYR A 46 -18.06 -1.52 -4.48
C TYR A 46 -17.25 -1.63 -5.78
N PHE A 47 -17.85 -2.05 -6.90
CA PHE A 47 -17.15 -2.14 -8.19
C PHE A 47 -17.50 -1.00 -9.16
N PHE A 48 -18.42 -0.11 -8.78
CA PHE A 48 -18.82 0.99 -9.64
C PHE A 48 -17.70 2.03 -9.78
N THR A 49 -17.36 2.37 -11.02
CA THR A 49 -16.36 3.39 -11.36
C THR A 49 -16.75 4.08 -12.67
N THR A 50 -16.20 5.25 -12.93
CA THR A 50 -16.34 5.97 -14.21
C THR A 50 -14.96 6.29 -14.77
N GLU A 51 -14.84 6.45 -16.08
CA GLU A 51 -13.56 6.89 -16.68
C GLU A 51 -13.14 8.27 -16.16
N ALA A 52 -14.09 9.18 -15.97
CA ALA A 52 -13.82 10.51 -15.45
C ALA A 52 -13.23 10.45 -14.03
N TYR A 53 -13.79 9.58 -13.17
CA TYR A 53 -13.21 9.28 -11.87
C TYR A 53 -11.80 8.70 -12.00
N GLN A 54 -11.60 7.67 -12.83
CA GLN A 54 -10.30 7.02 -12.98
C GLN A 54 -9.21 8.00 -13.43
N ARG A 55 -9.51 8.87 -14.41
CA ARG A 55 -8.58 9.92 -14.86
C ARG A 55 -8.28 10.94 -13.77
N ALA A 56 -9.28 11.41 -13.04
CA ALA A 56 -9.08 12.38 -11.96
C ALA A 56 -8.30 11.78 -10.79
N ALA A 57 -8.61 10.54 -10.41
CA ALA A 57 -7.92 9.79 -9.37
C ALA A 57 -6.46 9.53 -9.74
N LEU A 58 -6.18 9.13 -11.00
CA LEU A 58 -4.81 8.93 -11.49
C LEU A 58 -3.99 10.22 -11.41
N ARG A 59 -4.55 11.37 -11.84
CA ARG A 59 -3.86 12.66 -11.75
C ARG A 59 -3.54 13.05 -10.30
N ALA A 60 -4.51 12.92 -9.40
CA ALA A 60 -4.30 13.20 -7.98
C ALA A 60 -3.27 12.24 -7.36
N PHE A 61 -3.29 10.97 -7.77
CA PHE A 61 -2.33 9.98 -7.29
C PHE A 61 -0.91 10.25 -7.79
N LEU A 62 -0.75 10.61 -9.06
CA LEU A 62 0.53 11.03 -9.64
C LEU A 62 1.10 12.27 -8.95
N GLN A 63 0.27 13.23 -8.55
CA GLN A 63 0.73 14.40 -7.79
C GLN A 63 1.35 13.98 -6.44
N GLU A 64 0.66 13.10 -5.72
CA GLU A 64 1.14 12.58 -4.44
C GLU A 64 2.43 11.75 -4.60
N VAL A 65 2.46 10.85 -5.58
CA VAL A 65 3.64 10.02 -5.89
C VAL A 65 4.84 10.88 -6.28
N ASN A 66 4.64 11.91 -7.11
CA ASN A 66 5.69 12.85 -7.48
C ASN A 66 6.25 13.62 -6.29
N GLN A 67 5.40 14.01 -5.34
CA GLN A 67 5.86 14.68 -4.14
C GLN A 67 6.72 13.75 -3.29
N VAL A 68 6.25 12.53 -3.03
CA VAL A 68 6.99 11.55 -2.22
C VAL A 68 8.28 11.10 -2.91
N ALA A 69 8.27 10.92 -4.23
CA ALA A 69 9.47 10.59 -4.98
C ALA A 69 10.55 11.68 -4.88
N ARG A 70 10.17 12.96 -4.88
CA ARG A 70 11.09 14.09 -4.62
C ARG A 70 11.57 14.11 -3.18
N ASP A 71 10.66 13.96 -2.22
CA ASP A 71 10.98 14.00 -0.78
C ASP A 71 12.00 12.91 -0.41
N LEU A 72 11.95 11.76 -1.11
CA LEU A 72 12.81 10.61 -0.91
C LEU A 72 14.02 10.55 -1.85
N ASP A 73 14.17 11.50 -2.77
CA ASP A 73 15.22 11.49 -3.80
C ASP A 73 15.28 10.14 -4.56
N LEU A 74 14.12 9.62 -4.96
CA LEU A 74 14.05 8.35 -5.68
C LEU A 74 14.70 8.48 -7.06
N PRO A 75 15.42 7.45 -7.55
CA PRO A 75 16.04 7.44 -8.87
C PRO A 75 14.99 7.21 -9.97
N GLU A 76 14.08 8.18 -10.10
CA GLU A 76 12.97 8.22 -11.05
C GLU A 76 13.12 9.40 -12.00
N ASN A 77 12.47 9.31 -13.16
CA ASN A 77 12.35 10.47 -14.03
C ASN A 77 11.24 11.38 -13.51
N ILE A 78 11.60 12.38 -12.71
CA ILE A 78 10.66 13.32 -12.09
C ILE A 78 10.51 14.59 -12.97
N PRO A 79 9.29 15.06 -13.27
CA PRO A 79 8.02 14.50 -12.80
C PRO A 79 7.65 13.20 -13.52
N ILE A 80 7.19 12.22 -12.75
CA ILE A 80 6.55 11.00 -13.23
C ILE A 80 5.22 11.41 -13.87
N THR A 81 5.08 11.12 -15.15
CA THR A 81 3.87 11.37 -15.95
C THR A 81 3.23 10.06 -16.39
N GLU A 82 2.04 10.11 -16.99
CA GLU A 82 1.35 8.92 -17.50
C GLU A 82 2.19 8.11 -18.51
N SER A 83 3.09 8.75 -19.26
CA SER A 83 3.96 8.06 -20.23
C SER A 83 5.08 7.24 -19.57
N ASN A 84 5.38 7.51 -18.29
CA ASN A 84 6.34 6.73 -17.51
C ASN A 84 5.71 5.48 -16.89
N LEU A 85 4.38 5.35 -16.90
CA LEU A 85 3.68 4.27 -16.22
C LEU A 85 3.65 3.00 -17.08
N VAL A 86 4.05 1.89 -16.48
CA VAL A 86 3.96 0.55 -17.09
C VAL A 86 2.70 -0.19 -16.66
N GLU A 87 2.16 0.14 -15.48
CA GLU A 87 0.94 -0.43 -14.95
C GLU A 87 0.12 0.64 -14.23
N ILE A 88 -1.19 0.59 -14.45
CA ILE A 88 -2.17 1.51 -13.85
C ILE A 88 -3.36 0.68 -13.39
N PHE A 89 -3.61 0.71 -12.09
CA PHE A 89 -4.82 0.19 -11.49
C PHE A 89 -5.42 1.25 -10.56
N ILE A 90 -6.57 1.80 -10.95
CA ILE A 90 -7.35 2.70 -10.09
C ILE A 90 -8.55 1.94 -9.55
N ALA A 91 -8.62 1.81 -8.24
CA ALA A 91 -9.68 1.10 -7.58
C ALA A 91 -10.98 1.93 -7.56
N PRO A 92 -12.15 1.27 -7.57
CA PRO A 92 -13.43 1.93 -7.35
C PRO A 92 -13.42 2.74 -6.04
N PRO A 93 -14.14 3.88 -5.98
CA PRO A 93 -14.13 4.80 -4.83
C PRO A 93 -14.61 4.14 -3.53
N GLY A 94 -15.47 3.12 -3.60
CA GLY A 94 -15.97 2.41 -2.43
C GLY A 94 -15.01 1.37 -1.84
N SER A 95 -13.87 1.10 -2.48
CA SER A 95 -12.97 0.01 -2.09
C SER A 95 -12.10 0.28 -0.86
N GLY A 96 -11.97 1.54 -0.43
CA GLY A 96 -11.08 1.94 0.67
C GLY A 96 -9.59 2.03 0.32
N MET A 97 -9.21 1.54 -0.88
CA MET A 97 -7.92 1.82 -1.52
C MET A 97 -8.12 2.80 -2.69
N LEU A 98 -7.05 3.49 -3.09
CA LEU A 98 -7.08 4.34 -4.27
C LEU A 98 -6.64 3.58 -5.52
N GLY A 99 -5.54 2.84 -5.42
CA GLY A 99 -4.96 2.18 -6.56
C GLY A 99 -3.49 1.82 -6.39
N VAL A 100 -2.94 1.29 -7.48
CA VAL A 100 -1.53 0.95 -7.68
C VAL A 100 -1.10 1.54 -9.02
N ILE A 101 0.05 2.20 -9.06
CA ILE A 101 0.70 2.62 -10.29
C ILE A 101 2.16 2.22 -10.25
N SER A 102 2.72 1.86 -11.40
CA SER A 102 4.10 1.42 -11.49
C SER A 102 4.81 2.14 -12.63
N THR A 103 6.05 2.56 -12.40
CA THR A 103 7.03 2.93 -13.43
C THR A 103 7.86 1.70 -13.81
N SER A 104 8.91 1.86 -14.60
CA SER A 104 9.90 0.78 -14.80
C SER A 104 10.73 0.47 -13.55
N ASN A 105 10.81 1.40 -12.60
CA ASN A 105 11.73 1.32 -11.46
C ASN A 105 11.01 1.01 -10.15
N TYR A 106 9.82 1.57 -9.95
CA TYR A 106 9.08 1.46 -8.70
C TYR A 106 7.58 1.23 -8.92
N MET A 107 6.99 0.53 -7.97
CA MET A 107 5.54 0.40 -7.78
C MET A 107 5.13 1.23 -6.56
N TYR A 108 4.04 1.97 -6.72
CA TYR A 108 3.45 2.84 -5.70
C TYR A 108 2.02 2.38 -5.44
N PHE A 109 1.64 2.26 -4.18
CA PHE A 109 0.27 1.88 -3.82
C PHE A 109 -0.29 2.72 -2.67
N ALA A 110 -1.55 3.10 -2.83
CA ALA A 110 -2.29 3.87 -1.85
C ALA A 110 -3.49 3.06 -1.34
N ARG A 111 -3.41 2.63 -0.07
CA ARG A 111 -4.41 1.80 0.62
C ARG A 111 -4.73 2.39 2.00
N GLY A 112 -5.76 1.87 2.66
CA GLY A 112 -6.09 2.27 4.04
C GLY A 112 -6.44 3.75 4.14
N GLY A 113 -7.63 4.12 3.66
CA GLY A 113 -8.08 5.52 3.66
C GLY A 113 -7.49 6.34 2.51
N ARG A 114 -7.06 5.69 1.41
CA ARG A 114 -6.49 6.35 0.22
C ARG A 114 -5.20 7.14 0.48
N LYS A 115 -4.41 6.75 1.49
CA LYS A 115 -3.09 7.33 1.75
C LYS A 115 -2.02 6.55 0.96
N LEU A 116 -1.00 7.22 0.44
CA LEU A 116 0.18 6.52 -0.08
C LEU A 116 0.89 5.86 1.10
N CYS A 117 1.05 4.54 1.02
CA CYS A 117 1.54 3.74 2.14
C CYS A 117 2.59 2.70 1.70
N GLY A 118 3.03 2.78 0.45
CA GLY A 118 3.74 1.70 -0.20
C GLY A 118 4.58 2.19 -1.37
N ILE A 119 5.87 1.84 -1.34
CA ILE A 119 6.83 2.02 -2.43
C ILE A 119 7.63 0.74 -2.52
N GLU A 120 7.74 0.15 -3.70
CA GLU A 120 8.50 -1.07 -3.91
C GLU A 120 9.32 -0.97 -5.18
N GLN A 121 10.62 -1.22 -5.07
CA GLN A 121 11.50 -1.22 -6.22
C GLN A 121 11.28 -2.49 -7.04
N LEU A 122 11.02 -2.31 -8.32
CA LEU A 122 10.89 -3.41 -9.26
C LEU A 122 12.26 -4.01 -9.57
N SER A 123 12.28 -5.27 -10.02
CA SER A 123 13.50 -6.01 -10.36
C SER A 123 14.49 -6.25 -9.21
N TRP A 124 14.01 -6.25 -7.95
CA TRP A 124 14.86 -6.47 -6.77
C TRP A 124 15.76 -7.72 -6.84
N PRO A 125 15.32 -8.92 -7.30
CA PRO A 125 16.20 -10.10 -7.33
C PRO A 125 17.47 -9.88 -8.15
N TYR A 126 17.36 -9.21 -9.30
CA TYR A 126 18.50 -8.90 -10.16
C TYR A 126 19.41 -7.84 -9.52
N LEU A 127 18.81 -6.80 -8.93
CA LEU A 127 19.56 -5.75 -8.24
C LEU A 127 20.34 -6.30 -7.04
N PHE A 128 19.74 -7.21 -6.29
CA PHE A 128 20.38 -7.82 -5.13
C PHE A 128 21.64 -8.60 -5.51
N GLU A 129 21.58 -9.46 -6.54
CA GLU A 129 22.76 -10.19 -7.00
C GLU A 129 23.85 -9.24 -7.53
N ARG A 130 23.46 -8.17 -8.24
CA ARG A 130 24.40 -7.14 -8.67
C ARG A 130 25.08 -6.47 -7.48
N GLU A 131 24.33 -6.08 -6.45
CA GLU A 131 24.93 -5.46 -5.26
C GLU A 131 25.75 -6.43 -4.42
N LYS A 132 25.42 -7.71 -4.41
CA LYS A 132 26.26 -8.73 -3.78
C LYS A 132 27.64 -8.82 -4.44
N CYS A 133 27.72 -8.62 -5.76
CA CYS A 133 28.99 -8.52 -6.48
C CYS A 133 29.76 -7.22 -6.16
N ASN A 134 29.04 -6.11 -5.95
CA ASN A 134 29.64 -4.79 -5.73
C ASN A 134 30.00 -4.50 -4.27
N TYR A 135 29.24 -5.04 -3.32
CA TYR A 135 29.25 -4.66 -1.91
C TYR A 135 29.26 -5.90 -1.00
N LEU A 136 30.41 -6.59 -0.96
CA LEU A 136 30.63 -7.73 -0.07
C LEU A 136 31.56 -7.36 1.09
N LEU A 137 30.98 -6.90 2.19
CA LEU A 137 31.71 -6.43 3.37
C LEU A 137 31.87 -7.54 4.40
N HIS A 138 32.78 -7.37 5.36
CA HIS A 138 32.92 -8.30 6.49
C HIS A 138 31.83 -8.03 7.54
N LYS A 139 31.28 -9.06 8.18
CA LYS A 139 30.18 -8.94 9.17
C LYS A 139 30.46 -7.98 10.32
N THR A 140 31.72 -7.78 10.68
CA THR A 140 32.13 -6.83 11.73
C THR A 140 31.85 -5.37 11.36
N GLN A 141 31.53 -5.07 10.10
CA GLN A 141 31.16 -3.73 9.64
C GLN A 141 29.63 -3.52 9.62
N ILE A 142 28.83 -4.47 10.10
CA ILE A 142 27.39 -4.28 10.27
C ILE A 142 27.18 -3.20 11.33
N ASP A 143 26.46 -2.14 10.96
CA ASP A 143 26.11 -1.04 11.86
C ASP A 143 24.59 -0.86 11.90
N THR A 144 23.94 -1.57 12.84
CA THR A 144 22.49 -1.52 13.00
C THR A 144 22.01 -0.20 13.59
N ASN A 145 22.86 0.51 14.34
CA ASN A 145 22.50 1.81 14.92
C ASN A 145 22.40 2.86 13.81
N ARG A 146 23.42 2.92 12.93
CA ARG A 146 23.38 3.81 11.78
C ARG A 146 22.26 3.46 10.82
N ALA A 147 21.99 2.17 10.61
CA ALA A 147 20.86 1.73 9.79
C ALA A 147 19.52 2.19 10.38
N LEU A 148 19.34 2.11 11.71
CA LEU A 148 18.15 2.60 12.39
C LEU A 148 17.97 4.12 12.21
N GLU A 149 19.02 4.91 12.43
CA GLU A 149 18.98 6.38 12.24
C GLU A 149 18.53 6.77 10.83
N LEU A 150 19.16 6.17 9.80
CA LEU A 150 18.79 6.42 8.41
C LEU A 150 17.37 5.95 8.11
N SER A 151 16.94 4.82 8.67
CA SER A 151 15.57 4.34 8.50
C SER A 151 14.55 5.35 9.03
N MET A 152 14.81 5.95 10.19
CA MET A 152 13.94 6.97 10.76
C MET A 152 13.92 8.24 9.90
N GLU A 153 15.04 8.62 9.31
CA GLU A 153 15.11 9.74 8.35
C GLU A 153 14.29 9.47 7.09
N ILE A 154 14.49 8.33 6.45
CA ILE A 154 13.77 7.90 5.25
C ILE A 154 12.26 7.85 5.52
N MET A 155 11.85 7.20 6.61
CA MET A 155 10.44 7.06 6.97
C MET A 155 9.80 8.43 7.27
N ARG A 156 10.53 9.35 7.91
CA ARG A 156 10.05 10.71 8.15
C ARG A 156 9.86 11.48 6.83
N LYS A 157 10.81 11.38 5.88
CA LYS A 157 10.69 11.99 4.54
C LYS A 157 9.51 11.41 3.75
N ALA A 158 9.22 10.12 3.91
CA ALA A 158 8.03 9.48 3.35
C ALA A 158 6.71 9.93 4.03
N GLY A 159 6.77 10.78 5.06
CA GLY A 159 5.61 11.28 5.79
C GLY A 159 5.06 10.29 6.80
N VAL A 160 5.90 9.45 7.39
CA VAL A 160 5.55 8.55 8.50
C VAL A 160 5.81 9.21 9.84
N ASN A 161 4.90 9.06 10.80
CA ASN A 161 5.06 9.48 12.18
C ASN A 161 5.99 8.53 12.92
N VAL A 162 7.30 8.67 12.68
CA VAL A 162 8.33 7.80 13.29
C VAL A 162 8.37 7.89 14.81
N VAL A 163 7.95 9.01 15.41
CA VAL A 163 7.90 9.17 16.87
C VAL A 163 6.84 8.24 17.47
N ALA A 164 5.62 8.28 16.93
CA ALA A 164 4.56 7.37 17.36
C ALA A 164 4.93 5.92 17.04
N LEU A 165 5.48 5.67 15.85
CA LEU A 165 5.84 4.33 15.39
C LEU A 165 6.86 3.66 16.31
N THR A 166 7.92 4.37 16.70
CA THR A 166 8.96 3.83 17.60
C THR A 166 8.50 3.76 19.06
N ARG A 167 7.54 4.59 19.49
CA ARG A 167 6.95 4.49 20.83
C ARG A 167 6.03 3.27 20.97
N ASP A 168 5.26 2.98 19.93
CA ASP A 168 4.16 2.01 19.99
C ASP A 168 4.53 0.61 19.51
N CYS A 169 5.70 0.45 18.86
CA CYS A 169 6.09 -0.79 18.20
C CYS A 169 7.49 -1.24 18.62
N ASP A 170 7.68 -2.56 18.62
CA ASP A 170 9.00 -3.19 18.71
C ASP A 170 9.72 -3.07 17.36
N VAL A 171 11.00 -2.68 17.41
CA VAL A 171 11.84 -2.50 16.23
C VAL A 171 12.74 -3.71 16.03
N HIS A 172 12.67 -4.31 14.84
CA HIS A 172 13.53 -5.43 14.43
C HIS A 172 14.38 -5.02 13.24
N ILE A 173 15.69 -5.28 13.31
CA ILE A 173 16.66 -4.90 12.28
C ILE A 173 17.39 -6.16 11.82
N PHE A 174 17.43 -6.38 10.51
CA PHE A 174 18.12 -7.49 9.87
C PHE A 174 19.05 -6.98 8.77
N ALA A 175 20.26 -7.52 8.71
CA ALA A 175 21.19 -7.31 7.58
C ALA A 175 21.30 -8.60 6.76
N ALA A 176 21.42 -8.50 5.44
CA ALA A 176 21.57 -9.66 4.56
C ALA A 176 22.98 -10.25 4.67
N THR A 177 23.12 -11.39 5.37
CA THR A 177 24.45 -11.99 5.64
C THR A 177 24.72 -13.32 4.92
N TYR A 178 26.00 -13.55 4.59
CA TYR A 178 26.51 -14.74 3.88
C TYR A 178 27.83 -15.21 4.50
N GLY A 179 27.80 -16.23 5.36
CA GLY A 179 29.00 -16.71 6.05
C GLY A 179 29.60 -15.63 6.96
N GLN A 180 30.83 -15.17 6.68
CA GLN A 180 31.48 -14.04 7.38
C GLN A 180 31.34 -12.69 6.66
N ARG A 181 30.56 -12.67 5.58
CA ARG A 181 30.31 -11.48 4.78
C ARG A 181 28.87 -11.01 4.92
N PHE A 182 28.60 -9.77 4.50
CA PHE A 182 27.24 -9.26 4.35
C PHE A 182 27.17 -8.27 3.18
N VAL A 183 25.97 -8.14 2.63
CA VAL A 183 25.60 -7.03 1.74
C VAL A 183 24.98 -5.97 2.63
N PRO A 184 25.36 -4.68 2.50
CA PRO A 184 24.84 -3.58 3.32
C PRO A 184 23.38 -3.22 2.98
N GLU A 185 22.54 -4.22 2.76
CA GLU A 185 21.10 -4.12 2.66
C GLU A 185 20.48 -4.44 4.01
N TYR A 186 19.70 -3.50 4.54
CA TYR A 186 19.04 -3.60 5.84
C TYR A 186 17.53 -3.71 5.64
N SER A 187 16.90 -4.59 6.42
CA SER A 187 15.45 -4.68 6.57
C SER A 187 15.08 -4.34 8.01
N ILE A 188 14.30 -3.28 8.18
CA ILE A 188 13.81 -2.79 9.46
C ILE A 188 12.30 -3.00 9.47
N GLY A 189 11.78 -3.59 10.53
CA GLY A 189 10.34 -3.79 10.74
C GLY A 189 9.90 -3.26 12.09
N TRP A 190 8.71 -2.66 12.11
CA TRP A 190 8.03 -2.20 13.31
C TRP A 190 6.80 -3.08 13.55
N TYR A 191 6.68 -3.64 14.76
CA TYR A 191 5.64 -4.61 15.10
C TYR A 191 4.90 -4.24 16.38
N LYS A 192 3.58 -4.48 16.41
CA LYS A 192 2.76 -4.50 17.63
C LYS A 192 2.48 -5.96 17.99
N GLY A 193 3.29 -6.52 18.89
CA GLY A 193 3.31 -7.97 19.11
C GLY A 193 3.68 -8.71 17.83
N LYS A 194 2.77 -9.55 17.30
CA LYS A 194 3.00 -10.30 16.04
C LYS A 194 2.52 -9.57 14.78
N LYS A 195 1.87 -8.41 14.91
CA LYS A 195 1.29 -7.69 13.77
C LYS A 195 2.31 -6.72 13.18
N PRO A 196 2.69 -6.84 11.90
CA PRO A 196 3.54 -5.85 11.24
C PRO A 196 2.78 -4.52 11.08
N VAL A 197 3.43 -3.41 11.43
CA VAL A 197 2.87 -2.05 11.35
C VAL A 197 3.54 -1.26 10.23
N ALA A 198 4.86 -1.36 10.12
CA ALA A 198 5.62 -0.79 9.02
C ALA A 198 6.88 -1.61 8.74
N SER A 199 7.41 -1.49 7.52
CA SER A 199 8.72 -2.03 7.14
C SER A 199 9.44 -1.11 6.19
N LEU A 200 10.77 -1.13 6.28
CA LEU A 200 11.67 -0.47 5.34
C LEU A 200 12.79 -1.44 4.98
N ARG A 201 13.09 -1.56 3.70
CA ARG A 201 14.29 -2.20 3.17
C ARG A 201 15.05 -1.20 2.33
N PHE A 202 16.35 -1.03 2.59
CA PHE A 202 17.20 -0.11 1.83
C PHE A 202 18.66 -0.59 1.78
N LEU A 203 19.40 -0.09 0.80
CA LEU A 203 20.82 -0.35 0.59
C LEU A 203 21.68 0.82 1.09
N GLN A 204 22.75 0.53 1.81
CA GLN A 204 23.85 1.46 2.09
C GLN A 204 25.03 1.25 1.12
N PRO A 205 25.83 2.29 0.84
CA PRO A 205 25.78 3.64 1.42
C PRO A 205 24.80 4.59 0.73
N THR A 206 24.19 4.19 -0.38
CA THR A 206 23.37 5.07 -1.23
C THR A 206 22.00 5.43 -0.66
N ALA A 207 21.60 4.82 0.46
CA ALA A 207 20.25 4.91 1.03
C ALA A 207 19.14 4.54 0.02
N THR A 208 19.45 3.71 -0.98
CA THR A 208 18.48 3.34 -2.02
C THR A 208 17.37 2.48 -1.45
N ILE A 209 16.14 2.98 -1.51
CA ILE A 209 14.95 2.29 -1.01
C ILE A 209 14.62 1.12 -1.94
N ARG A 210 14.50 -0.07 -1.34
CA ARG A 210 14.03 -1.30 -2.00
C ARG A 210 12.55 -1.51 -1.76
N SER A 211 12.09 -1.28 -0.53
CA SER A 211 10.69 -1.39 -0.17
C SER A 211 10.42 -0.51 1.05
N LEU A 212 9.31 0.20 1.04
CA LEU A 212 8.77 0.94 2.18
C LEU A 212 7.29 0.64 2.25
N GLN A 213 6.83 0.10 3.37
CA GLN A 213 5.42 -0.18 3.58
C GLN A 213 4.96 0.27 4.96
N VAL A 214 3.78 0.88 5.00
CA VAL A 214 3.04 1.15 6.24
C VAL A 214 1.68 0.47 6.10
N TRP A 215 1.37 -0.47 7.00
CA TRP A 215 0.10 -1.20 6.97
C TRP A 215 -0.99 -0.50 7.79
N ASP A 216 -0.58 0.26 8.81
CA ASP A 216 -1.49 0.99 9.68
C ASP A 216 -1.49 2.49 9.31
N PRO A 217 -2.58 3.02 8.71
CA PRO A 217 -2.63 4.37 8.16
C PRO A 217 -2.59 5.47 9.23
N ASP A 218 -2.74 5.13 10.51
CA ASP A 218 -2.61 6.07 11.63
C ASP A 218 -1.16 6.57 11.79
N TYR A 219 -0.18 5.83 11.28
CA TYR A 219 1.22 6.26 11.25
C TYR A 219 1.58 7.06 10.00
N VAL A 220 0.70 7.18 9.01
CA VAL A 220 0.94 8.02 7.83
C VAL A 220 0.40 9.42 8.10
N VAL A 221 1.31 10.39 8.27
CA VAL A 221 0.98 11.80 8.53
C VAL A 221 0.37 12.47 7.31
N ARG A 222 0.76 12.01 6.11
CA ARG A 222 0.20 12.51 4.85
C ARG A 222 -1.31 12.28 4.81
N GLY A 223 -2.02 13.27 4.28
CA GLY A 223 -3.46 13.20 4.10
C GLY A 223 -3.86 12.11 3.10
N PRO A 224 -5.14 11.71 3.08
CA PRO A 224 -5.67 10.91 2.00
C PRO A 224 -5.55 11.67 0.68
N VAL A 225 -5.29 10.97 -0.43
CA VAL A 225 -5.31 11.58 -1.76
C VAL A 225 -6.72 12.06 -2.06
N GLU A 226 -6.90 13.38 -2.15
CA GLU A 226 -8.19 13.99 -2.42
C GLU A 226 -8.50 13.98 -3.92
N ILE A 227 -9.66 13.44 -4.28
CA ILE A 227 -10.15 13.41 -5.67
C ILE A 227 -11.12 14.58 -5.82
N PRO A 228 -10.77 15.63 -6.59
CA PRO A 228 -11.61 16.80 -6.74
C PRO A 228 -12.94 16.42 -7.43
N ASN A 229 -14.03 17.04 -6.99
CA ASN A 229 -15.37 16.89 -7.58
C ASN A 229 -15.86 15.43 -7.67
N LEU A 230 -15.48 14.58 -6.70
CA LEU A 230 -15.81 13.14 -6.70
C LEU A 230 -17.28 12.84 -7.00
N GLY A 231 -18.22 13.59 -6.42
CA GLY A 231 -19.66 13.39 -6.67
C GLY A 231 -20.06 13.62 -8.14
N GLU A 232 -19.52 14.64 -8.78
CA GLU A 232 -19.80 14.95 -10.19
C GLU A 232 -19.18 13.90 -11.12
N LEU A 233 -17.94 13.48 -10.83
CA LEU A 233 -17.23 12.46 -11.60
C LEU A 233 -17.99 11.12 -11.61
N LEU A 234 -18.60 10.75 -10.48
CA LEU A 234 -19.38 9.51 -10.38
C LEU A 234 -20.75 9.63 -11.03
N ARG A 235 -21.41 10.79 -10.95
CA ARG A 235 -22.76 11.01 -11.53
C ARG A 235 -22.81 10.80 -13.04
N GLN A 236 -21.69 10.98 -13.76
CA GLN A 236 -21.59 10.70 -15.20
C GLN A 236 -21.92 9.25 -15.58
N GLY A 237 -21.85 8.30 -14.64
CA GLY A 237 -22.09 6.87 -14.89
C GLY A 237 -23.35 6.30 -14.25
N ASN A 238 -24.29 7.12 -13.75
CA ASN A 238 -25.47 6.65 -12.99
C ASN A 238 -25.10 5.77 -11.77
N PRO A 239 -24.40 6.34 -10.77
CA PRO A 239 -23.87 5.58 -9.64
C PRO A 239 -25.00 5.00 -8.78
N PRO A 240 -24.82 3.80 -8.20
CA PRO A 240 -25.77 3.26 -7.22
C PRO A 240 -25.97 4.24 -6.05
N LYS A 241 -27.23 4.52 -5.67
CA LYS A 241 -27.54 5.44 -4.55
C LYS A 241 -26.82 5.06 -3.26
N ILE A 242 -26.72 3.77 -2.97
CA ILE A 242 -26.01 3.23 -1.79
C ILE A 242 -24.52 3.58 -1.78
N LEU A 243 -23.87 3.68 -2.95
CA LEU A 243 -22.48 4.12 -3.05
C LEU A 243 -22.37 5.59 -2.68
N LEU A 244 -23.23 6.44 -3.24
CA LEU A 244 -23.24 7.87 -2.95
C LEU A 244 -23.47 8.16 -1.46
N GLN A 245 -24.44 7.48 -0.84
CA GLN A 245 -24.72 7.59 0.60
C GLN A 245 -23.49 7.23 1.45
N ARG A 246 -22.81 6.12 1.14
CA ARG A 246 -21.62 5.69 1.88
C ARG A 246 -20.42 6.61 1.72
N LEU A 247 -20.31 7.27 0.57
CA LEU A 247 -19.29 8.28 0.33
C LEU A 247 -19.65 9.63 0.96
N GLY A 248 -20.81 9.76 1.63
CA GLY A 248 -21.30 11.03 2.16
C GLY A 248 -21.66 12.05 1.08
N LEU A 249 -21.96 11.58 -0.13
CA LEU A 249 -22.29 12.39 -1.30
C LEU A 249 -23.82 12.42 -1.45
N GLU A 250 -24.53 13.18 -0.62
CA GLU A 250 -25.98 13.25 -0.73
C GLU A 250 -26.43 13.82 -2.09
N LEU A 251 -27.51 13.24 -2.63
CA LEU A 251 -28.25 13.83 -3.73
C LEU A 251 -29.10 14.95 -3.14
N THR A 252 -28.58 16.17 -3.12
CA THR A 252 -29.41 17.34 -2.86
C THR A 252 -30.47 17.39 -3.96
N SER A 253 -31.70 16.99 -3.63
CA SER A 253 -32.86 16.98 -4.53
C SER A 253 -33.42 18.39 -4.81
N GLY A 254 -32.64 19.44 -4.50
CA GLY A 254 -33.02 20.83 -4.71
C GLY A 254 -32.48 21.34 -6.03
N ALA A 255 -33.39 21.60 -6.97
CA ALA A 255 -33.12 22.46 -8.11
C ALA A 255 -32.73 23.89 -7.65
N SER A 256 -31.99 24.56 -8.53
CA SER A 256 -31.53 25.95 -8.49
C SER A 256 -30.21 26.19 -7.74
N THR A 257 -29.17 26.43 -8.56
CA THR A 257 -28.07 27.38 -8.36
C THR A 257 -27.54 27.57 -6.92
N GLY A 258 -26.37 27.00 -6.64
CA GLY A 258 -25.51 27.49 -5.56
C GLY A 258 -24.74 26.40 -4.80
N THR A 259 -23.45 26.29 -5.11
CA THR A 259 -22.35 25.90 -4.22
C THR A 259 -22.55 24.70 -3.27
N LEU A 260 -21.85 23.59 -3.58
CA LEU A 260 -21.73 22.43 -2.70
C LEU A 260 -21.00 22.80 -1.39
N ARG A 261 -21.68 22.69 -0.24
CA ARG A 261 -21.05 22.70 1.09
C ARG A 261 -20.59 21.28 1.46
N ARG A 262 -19.31 21.15 1.83
CA ARG A 262 -18.75 19.95 2.48
C ARG A 262 -19.41 19.83 3.86
N ILE A 263 -20.23 18.79 4.07
CA ILE A 263 -20.68 18.44 5.42
C ILE A 263 -19.46 17.85 6.13
N SER A 264 -18.87 18.61 7.05
CA SER A 264 -17.80 18.12 7.92
C SER A 264 -18.40 17.09 8.87
N SER A 265 -18.16 15.81 8.61
CA SER A 265 -18.40 14.74 9.57
C SER A 265 -17.25 14.69 10.59
N HIS A 266 -17.18 15.71 11.45
CA HIS A 266 -16.60 15.55 12.78
C HIS A 266 -17.75 15.24 13.73
N GLU A 267 -17.92 13.96 14.05
CA GLU A 267 -18.14 13.43 15.40
C GLU A 267 -18.64 11.97 15.36
N HIS A 268 -18.02 11.15 16.22
CA HIS A 268 -18.45 9.83 16.69
C HIS A 268 -18.36 8.64 15.73
N VAL A 269 -17.16 8.04 15.67
CA VAL A 269 -17.04 6.58 15.67
C VAL A 269 -16.76 6.16 17.11
N THR A 270 -17.78 5.59 17.74
CA THR A 270 -17.71 5.00 19.07
C THR A 270 -16.79 3.78 19.10
N ASN A 271 -15.93 3.73 20.10
CA ASN A 271 -15.15 2.58 20.52
C ASN A 271 -16.04 1.33 20.67
N TYR A 272 -15.65 0.23 20.03
CA TYR A 272 -16.06 -1.11 20.45
C TYR A 272 -15.11 -1.56 21.57
N PRO A 273 -15.60 -1.83 22.80
CA PRO A 273 -14.76 -2.43 23.82
C PRO A 273 -14.69 -3.95 23.60
N LEU A 274 -13.51 -4.45 23.24
CA LEU A 274 -13.18 -5.85 23.46
C LEU A 274 -12.94 -6.05 24.96
N ARG A 275 -13.97 -6.52 25.66
CA ARG A 275 -13.83 -7.10 27.00
C ARG A 275 -13.15 -8.47 26.85
N CYS A 276 -11.92 -8.60 27.33
CA CYS A 276 -11.36 -9.89 27.72
C CYS A 276 -11.57 -10.08 29.23
N PRO A 277 -12.06 -11.23 29.69
CA PRO A 277 -12.03 -11.57 31.10
C PRO A 277 -10.61 -11.98 31.50
N VAL A 278 -10.08 -11.31 32.51
CA VAL A 278 -8.89 -11.73 33.26
C VAL A 278 -9.35 -12.73 34.33
N GLN A 279 -8.82 -13.95 34.30
CA GLN A 279 -8.71 -14.80 35.48
C GLN A 279 -7.72 -15.94 35.25
N GLY A 280 -6.77 -16.10 36.18
CA GLY A 280 -6.05 -17.36 36.36
C GLY A 280 -4.53 -17.27 36.27
N SER A 281 -3.90 -16.68 37.28
CA SER A 281 -2.50 -16.88 37.65
C SER A 281 -2.19 -18.35 37.89
N ARG A 282 -1.14 -18.89 37.24
CA ARG A 282 -0.26 -19.91 37.83
C ARG A 282 1.17 -19.70 37.34
N ASP A 283 2.06 -19.57 38.32
CA ASP A 283 3.51 -19.59 38.22
C ASP A 283 4.02 -20.84 37.49
N PHE A 284 5.16 -20.73 36.80
CA PHE A 284 6.28 -21.69 36.79
C PHE A 284 7.40 -21.20 35.82
N PRO A 285 8.65 -21.67 35.97
CA PRO A 285 9.79 -20.78 36.16
C PRO A 285 10.72 -20.68 34.95
N ILE A 286 11.56 -19.66 35.01
CA ILE A 286 12.72 -19.43 34.15
C ILE A 286 13.76 -20.53 34.40
N GLN A 287 14.26 -21.17 33.33
CA GLN A 287 15.68 -21.56 33.16
C GLN A 287 16.03 -21.81 31.67
N PRO A 288 17.32 -21.72 31.27
CA PRO A 288 17.76 -21.39 29.91
C PRO A 288 18.43 -22.56 29.14
N LEU A 289 18.93 -22.25 27.92
CA LEU A 289 19.76 -23.07 26.98
C LEU A 289 18.91 -24.04 26.12
N THR A 290 19.16 -24.31 24.83
CA THR A 290 20.40 -24.32 24.03
C THR A 290 20.04 -24.41 22.52
N ARG A 291 21.00 -24.03 21.67
CA ARG A 291 21.20 -24.37 20.24
C ARG A 291 20.38 -25.55 19.67
N LEU A 292 19.92 -25.42 18.42
CA LEU A 292 20.40 -26.26 17.30
C LEU A 292 19.91 -25.75 15.94
N TRP A 293 20.80 -25.88 14.97
CA TRP A 293 20.66 -25.60 13.55
C TRP A 293 19.73 -26.62 12.87
N PHE A 294 18.97 -26.16 11.87
CA PHE A 294 18.95 -26.69 10.50
C PHE A 294 18.41 -25.59 9.57
#